data_AF-A0A6J2P9D1-F1
#
_entry.id   AF-A0A6J2P9D1-F1
#
_cell.length_a   1.000
_cell.length_b   1.000
_cell.length_c   1.000
_cell.angle_alpha   90.00
_cell.angle_beta   90.00
_cell.angle_gamma   90.00
#
_symmetry.space_group_name_H-M   'P 1'
#
loop_
_entity.id
_entity.type
_entity.pdbx_description
1 polymer ?
#
loop_
_entity_poly.entity_id
_entity_poly.type
_entity_poly.pdbx_seq_one_letter_code
_entity_poly.pdbx_strand_id
1 'polypeptide(L)'
;MAFVICLFLSAGDETQVNLAIVQASSIDSGVYGCTITNEYGTDSTDCLLSADVLAGMSLREDLGVGEEIEMTPMIFSKGVADSGVWGNKFFGRVMMQESHIGDGCSHKVWRAKVIYGLEPVFESGNTCIIKVRNPIAYGGKAESCLIDRNLDIVKQESKIQNLAREYCKIFSAEARVIENFGPSLEVLPVYLMYRPANTVPYATVEADLTGVYQKYSVLDHTGRVDTRSGSEAALKCCALQHWIFQWTNGNLLITRLEGVDTKITNVGISVKSTGHQGLSVEGNPKVFEQFVSQHQCNYFCGLLSLRSLKVMDSLLTPTKPKGSRSPLLQRKMAAGSSSPQTGRKAAGSPRLPRKTEPEGRNTPTKQKAADAPTAVKVE
;
A
#
# COMPACT_ATOMS: atom_id res chain seq x y z
N MET A 1 -6.43 -26.59 9.80
CA MET A 1 -5.87 -27.01 11.11
C MET A 1 -4.82 -26.00 11.55
N ALA A 2 -4.71 -25.69 12.84
CA ALA A 2 -3.78 -24.66 13.34
C ALA A 2 -2.85 -25.24 14.41
N PHE A 3 -1.55 -24.92 14.34
CA PHE A 3 -0.59 -25.22 15.40
C PHE A 3 -0.54 -24.04 16.36
N VAL A 4 -0.83 -24.26 17.65
CA VAL A 4 -0.97 -23.18 18.64
C VAL A 4 0.20 -23.21 19.61
N ILE A 5 0.94 -22.11 19.69
CA ILE A 5 1.95 -21.85 20.71
C ILE A 5 1.28 -21.04 21.81
N CYS A 6 1.18 -21.62 23.00
CA CYS A 6 0.56 -20.99 24.16
C CYS A 6 1.63 -20.33 25.03
N LEU A 7 1.41 -19.07 25.39
CA LEU A 7 2.23 -18.33 26.35
C LEU A 7 1.41 -18.13 27.62
N PHE A 8 2.00 -18.48 28.77
CA PHE A 8 1.42 -18.26 30.08
C PHE A 8 2.09 -17.06 30.72
N LEU A 9 1.32 -16.00 31.04
CA LEU A 9 1.80 -14.90 31.88
C LEU A 9 1.90 -15.41 33.33
N SER A 10 3.08 -15.29 33.95
CA SER A 10 3.21 -15.60 35.38
C SER A 10 2.93 -14.38 36.27
N ALA A 11 2.24 -14.65 37.38
CA ALA A 11 1.82 -13.77 38.49
C ALA A 11 0.53 -12.95 38.28
N GLY A 12 -0.61 -13.65 38.24
CA GLY A 12 -1.93 -13.09 38.60
C GLY A 12 -2.85 -12.72 37.42
N ASP A 13 -2.38 -12.87 36.19
CA ASP A 13 -3.19 -12.68 34.98
C ASP A 13 -3.44 -14.06 34.32
N GLU A 14 -4.68 -14.53 34.33
CA GLU A 14 -5.07 -15.81 33.70
C GLU A 14 -5.24 -15.70 32.18
N THR A 15 -4.96 -14.53 31.59
CA THR A 15 -5.10 -14.36 30.14
C THR A 15 -4.01 -15.12 29.38
N GLN A 16 -4.42 -16.17 28.69
CA GLN A 16 -3.55 -16.96 27.82
C GLN A 16 -3.35 -16.23 26.48
N VAL A 17 -2.10 -15.98 26.10
CA VAL A 17 -1.76 -15.46 24.77
C VAL A 17 -1.40 -16.62 23.86
N ASN A 18 -2.16 -16.80 22.79
CA ASN A 18 -1.95 -17.89 21.83
C ASN A 18 -1.46 -17.34 20.50
N LEU A 19 -0.41 -17.96 19.96
CA LEU A 19 0.09 -17.75 18.61
C LEU A 19 -0.28 -18.97 17.75
N ALA A 20 -1.13 -18.81 16.74
CA ALA A 20 -1.49 -19.94 15.88
C ALA A 20 -0.87 -19.83 14.48
N ILE A 21 -0.20 -20.90 14.02
CA ILE A 21 0.17 -21.10 12.61
C ILE A 21 -0.98 -21.86 11.96
N VAL A 22 -1.81 -21.14 11.21
CA VAL A 22 -2.97 -21.74 10.54
C VAL A 22 -2.54 -22.44 9.24
N GLN A 23 -3.18 -23.57 8.94
CA GLN A 23 -2.86 -24.45 7.81
C GLN A 23 -1.41 -24.94 7.79
N ALA A 24 -0.88 -25.29 8.97
CA ALA A 24 0.47 -25.82 9.09
C ALA A 24 0.64 -27.08 8.21
N SER A 25 1.78 -27.15 7.51
CA SER A 25 2.13 -28.18 6.54
C SER A 25 3.58 -28.61 6.73
N SER A 26 4.04 -29.67 6.06
CA SER A 26 5.40 -30.21 6.25
C SER A 26 6.52 -29.17 6.09
N ILE A 27 6.32 -28.18 5.21
CA ILE A 27 7.25 -27.06 4.99
C ILE A 27 7.34 -26.08 6.19
N ASP A 28 6.35 -26.07 7.07
CA ASP A 28 6.35 -25.29 8.32
C ASP A 28 7.08 -26.05 9.46
N SER A 29 7.70 -27.20 9.20
CA SER A 29 8.43 -27.92 10.26
C SER A 29 9.65 -27.12 10.72
N GLY A 30 9.82 -26.96 12.02
CA GLY A 30 10.93 -26.19 12.59
C GLY A 30 10.77 -25.86 14.07
N VAL A 31 11.80 -25.24 14.63
CA VAL A 31 11.76 -24.69 15.99
C VAL A 31 11.27 -23.25 15.91
N TYR A 32 10.17 -22.96 16.60
CA TYR A 32 9.56 -21.65 16.70
C TYR A 32 9.86 -21.07 18.08
N GLY A 33 10.60 -19.97 18.11
CA GLY A 33 10.76 -19.15 19.31
C GLY A 33 9.69 -18.08 19.38
N CYS A 34 9.04 -17.96 20.53
CA CYS A 34 8.10 -16.89 20.84
C CYS A 34 8.61 -16.07 22.00
N THR A 35 8.72 -14.75 21.82
CA THR A 35 9.27 -13.82 22.79
C THR A 35 8.27 -12.71 23.08
N ILE A 36 8.00 -12.46 24.36
CA ILE A 36 7.17 -11.35 24.84
C ILE A 36 8.08 -10.36 25.57
N THR A 37 7.95 -9.08 25.24
CA THR A 37 8.65 -7.98 25.92
C THR A 37 7.65 -6.96 26.43
N ASN A 38 7.77 -6.57 27.70
CA ASN A 38 7.01 -5.48 28.32
C ASN A 38 7.95 -4.57 29.14
N GLU A 39 7.39 -3.59 29.85
CA GLU A 39 8.16 -2.67 30.71
C GLU A 39 8.88 -3.34 31.89
N TYR A 40 8.50 -4.57 32.24
CA TYR A 40 9.05 -5.35 33.35
C TYR A 40 10.10 -6.39 32.93
N GLY A 41 10.26 -6.66 31.63
CA GLY A 41 11.25 -7.61 31.14
C GLY A 41 10.88 -8.26 29.81
N THR A 42 11.63 -9.31 29.48
CA THR A 42 11.41 -10.15 28.30
C THR A 42 11.42 -11.61 28.72
N ASP A 43 10.45 -12.38 28.23
CA ASP A 43 10.36 -13.82 28.41
C ASP A 43 10.20 -14.52 27.04
N SER A 44 10.68 -15.76 26.94
CA SER A 44 10.68 -16.51 25.67
C SER A 44 10.48 -18.01 25.85
N THR A 45 9.72 -18.62 24.93
CA THR A 45 9.51 -20.06 24.86
C THR A 45 9.80 -20.59 23.45
N ASP A 46 10.34 -21.80 23.35
CA ASP A 46 10.60 -22.46 22.07
C ASP A 46 9.67 -23.67 21.91
N CYS A 47 9.16 -23.87 20.69
CA CYS A 47 8.26 -24.96 20.35
C CYS A 47 8.70 -25.64 19.06
N LEU A 48 8.83 -26.98 19.09
CA LEU A 48 9.17 -27.76 17.90
C LEU A 48 7.89 -28.20 17.18
N LEU A 49 7.69 -27.71 15.97
CA LEU A 49 6.72 -28.25 15.03
C LEU A 49 7.40 -29.34 14.18
N SER A 50 7.23 -30.61 14.56
CA SER A 50 7.80 -31.74 13.81
C SER A 50 6.86 -32.26 12.73
N ALA A 51 7.42 -32.97 11.75
CA ALA A 51 6.64 -33.68 10.74
C ALA A 51 5.66 -34.69 11.38
N ASP A 52 6.01 -35.30 12.52
CA ASP A 52 5.13 -36.23 13.25
C ASP A 52 3.93 -35.52 13.88
N VAL A 53 4.14 -34.32 14.45
CA VAL A 53 3.06 -33.46 14.95
C VAL A 53 2.12 -33.09 13.81
N LEU A 54 2.67 -32.76 12.64
CA LEU A 54 1.89 -32.44 11.43
C LEU A 54 1.18 -33.64 10.81
N ALA A 55 1.77 -34.84 10.86
CA ALA A 55 1.16 -36.07 10.37
C ALA A 55 -0.03 -36.51 11.23
N GLY A 56 0.04 -36.25 12.55
CA GLY A 56 -1.12 -36.37 13.45
C GLY A 56 -2.23 -35.36 13.17
N MET A 57 -1.92 -34.29 12.42
CA MET A 57 -2.82 -33.20 12.05
C MET A 57 -3.42 -33.37 10.63
N SER A 58 -2.76 -34.10 9.73
CA SER A 58 -3.12 -34.15 8.30
C SER A 58 -4.26 -35.13 7.94
N LEU A 59 -5.35 -35.19 8.71
CA LEU A 59 -6.42 -36.19 8.50
C LEU A 59 -7.54 -35.76 7.54
N ARG A 60 -7.33 -34.74 6.68
CA ARG A 60 -8.40 -34.29 5.76
C ARG A 60 -7.94 -33.55 4.50
N GLU A 61 -6.89 -34.00 3.83
CA GLU A 61 -6.69 -33.63 2.43
C GLU A 61 -7.45 -34.63 1.55
N ASP A 62 -8.68 -34.26 1.20
CA ASP A 62 -9.54 -34.98 0.26
C ASP A 62 -8.97 -34.76 -1.16
N LEU A 63 -7.84 -35.40 -1.45
CA LEU A 63 -6.98 -35.19 -2.64
C LEU A 63 -7.65 -35.50 -3.99
N GLY A 64 -8.93 -35.89 -4.01
CA GLY A 64 -9.66 -36.27 -5.22
C GLY A 64 -10.70 -35.26 -5.71
N VAL A 65 -11.19 -34.36 -4.85
CA VAL A 65 -12.33 -33.48 -5.17
C VAL A 65 -11.84 -32.05 -5.07
N GLY A 66 -11.62 -31.39 -6.22
CA GLY A 66 -11.15 -30.00 -6.26
C GLY A 66 -11.99 -29.06 -5.37
N GLU A 67 -11.39 -27.96 -4.96
CA GLU A 67 -11.96 -26.99 -4.03
C GLU A 67 -12.87 -26.00 -4.76
N GLU A 68 -14.10 -25.82 -4.27
CA GLU A 68 -15.01 -24.76 -4.71
C GLU A 68 -14.56 -23.41 -4.17
N ILE A 69 -14.49 -22.41 -5.05
CA ILE A 69 -14.03 -21.06 -4.71
C ILE A 69 -14.91 -20.00 -5.36
N GLU A 70 -14.91 -18.81 -4.77
CA GLU A 70 -15.43 -17.59 -5.39
C GLU A 70 -14.25 -16.67 -5.71
N MET A 71 -14.21 -16.10 -6.92
CA MET A 71 -13.20 -15.14 -7.32
C MET A 71 -13.86 -13.81 -7.69
N THR A 72 -13.36 -12.70 -7.16
CA THR A 72 -13.92 -11.36 -7.37
C THR A 72 -12.84 -10.40 -7.88
N PRO A 73 -12.99 -9.83 -9.09
CA PRO A 73 -12.07 -8.82 -9.60
C PRO A 73 -12.29 -7.46 -8.94
N MET A 74 -11.24 -6.66 -8.85
CA MET A 74 -11.36 -5.22 -8.60
C MET A 74 -11.32 -4.46 -9.92
N ILE A 75 -12.31 -3.59 -10.13
CA ILE A 75 -12.53 -2.84 -11.36
C ILE A 75 -12.25 -1.35 -11.09
N PHE A 76 -11.37 -0.76 -11.91
CA PHE A 76 -11.08 0.67 -11.93
C PHE A 76 -11.67 1.28 -13.20
N SER A 77 -12.92 1.75 -13.13
CA SER A 77 -13.66 2.23 -14.31
C SER A 77 -13.11 3.54 -14.86
N LYS A 78 -12.45 4.34 -14.00
CA LYS A 78 -11.82 5.62 -14.36
C LYS A 78 -10.31 5.62 -14.13
N GLY A 79 -9.68 4.43 -14.21
CA GLY A 79 -8.25 4.26 -13.94
C GLY A 79 -7.85 4.74 -12.54
N VAL A 80 -6.73 5.45 -12.43
CA VAL A 80 -6.17 5.94 -11.16
C VAL A 80 -7.05 6.99 -10.45
N ALA A 81 -8.04 7.59 -11.12
CA ALA A 81 -8.98 8.51 -10.46
C ALA A 81 -10.09 7.79 -9.67
N ASP A 82 -10.21 6.47 -9.84
CA ASP A 82 -11.19 5.61 -9.18
C ASP A 82 -10.60 5.00 -7.89
N SER A 83 -11.42 4.81 -6.87
CA SER A 83 -11.05 4.09 -5.65
C SER A 83 -11.17 2.56 -5.80
N GLY A 84 -11.68 2.10 -6.95
CA GLY A 84 -11.84 0.70 -7.28
C GLY A 84 -13.10 0.12 -6.65
N VAL A 85 -13.85 -0.63 -7.45
CA VAL A 85 -15.07 -1.33 -7.01
C VAL A 85 -14.93 -2.83 -7.24
N TRP A 86 -15.51 -3.64 -6.37
CA TRP A 86 -15.57 -5.09 -6.56
C TRP A 86 -16.56 -5.41 -7.68
N GLY A 87 -16.10 -6.20 -8.66
CA GLY A 87 -16.92 -6.67 -9.76
C GLY A 87 -17.78 -7.88 -9.41
N ASN A 88 -18.34 -8.50 -10.45
CA ASN A 88 -19.12 -9.71 -10.29
C ASN A 88 -18.24 -10.90 -9.87
N LYS A 89 -18.82 -11.78 -9.05
CA LYS A 89 -18.17 -13.01 -8.62
C LYS A 89 -18.16 -14.04 -9.73
N PHE A 90 -17.02 -14.71 -9.89
CA PHE A 90 -16.87 -15.97 -10.60
C PHE A 90 -16.96 -17.09 -9.58
N PHE A 91 -17.70 -18.15 -9.91
CA PHE A 91 -17.78 -19.36 -9.11
C PHE A 91 -17.09 -20.47 -9.87
N GLY A 92 -16.06 -21.05 -9.28
CA GLY A 92 -15.22 -22.01 -9.97
C GLY A 92 -14.65 -23.05 -9.03
N ARG A 93 -13.96 -24.02 -9.63
CA ARG A 93 -13.30 -25.08 -8.90
C ARG A 93 -11.82 -25.13 -9.25
N VAL A 94 -10.97 -25.27 -8.24
CA VAL A 94 -9.51 -25.35 -8.39
C VAL A 94 -8.94 -26.60 -7.72
N MET A 95 -7.84 -27.12 -8.23
CA MET A 95 -7.10 -28.24 -7.64
C MET A 95 -5.74 -27.77 -7.17
N MET A 96 -5.45 -27.90 -5.88
CA MET A 96 -4.13 -27.58 -5.32
C MET A 96 -3.10 -28.60 -5.84
N GLN A 97 -1.95 -28.11 -6.30
CA GLN A 97 -0.87 -28.97 -6.83
C GLN A 97 0.36 -28.93 -5.92
N GLU A 98 0.85 -27.74 -5.60
CA GLU A 98 2.10 -27.55 -4.87
C GLU A 98 1.94 -26.41 -3.87
N SER A 99 2.57 -26.52 -2.70
CA SER A 99 2.67 -25.45 -1.71
C SER A 99 4.13 -25.08 -1.48
N HIS A 100 4.38 -23.79 -1.29
CA HIS A 100 5.67 -23.28 -0.83
C HIS A 100 5.44 -22.10 0.13
N ILE A 101 6.39 -21.91 1.04
CA ILE A 101 6.43 -20.71 1.86
C ILE A 101 7.01 -19.60 0.98
N GLY A 102 6.30 -18.47 0.87
CA GLY A 102 6.79 -17.31 0.15
C GLY A 102 8.05 -16.75 0.82
N ASP A 103 8.93 -16.16 0.02
CA ASP A 103 10.19 -15.59 0.52
C ASP A 103 9.91 -14.45 1.54
N GLY A 104 10.26 -14.70 2.81
CA GLY A 104 9.97 -13.84 3.97
C GLY A 104 8.92 -14.38 4.96
N CYS A 105 8.41 -15.60 4.77
CA CYS A 105 7.48 -16.30 5.68
C CYS A 105 6.14 -15.56 5.97
N SER A 106 5.86 -14.48 5.26
CA SER A 106 4.68 -13.63 5.43
C SER A 106 3.44 -14.17 4.73
N HIS A 107 3.62 -15.03 3.71
CA HIS A 107 2.56 -15.65 2.94
C HIS A 107 2.84 -17.13 2.72
N LYS A 108 1.77 -17.92 2.73
CA LYS A 108 1.74 -19.25 2.11
C LYS A 108 1.27 -19.10 0.68
N VAL A 109 1.96 -19.78 -0.22
CA VAL A 109 1.72 -19.69 -1.66
C VAL A 109 1.41 -21.09 -2.17
N TRP A 110 0.29 -21.23 -2.86
CA TRP A 110 -0.11 -22.47 -3.51
C TRP A 110 -0.18 -22.25 -5.02
N ARG A 111 0.35 -23.23 -5.76
CA ARG A 111 0.03 -23.40 -7.17
C ARG A 111 -1.22 -24.25 -7.26
N ALA A 112 -2.22 -23.75 -7.99
CA ALA A 112 -3.47 -24.45 -8.23
C ALA A 112 -3.78 -24.52 -9.72
N LYS A 113 -4.42 -25.60 -10.16
CA LYS A 113 -4.92 -25.77 -11.51
C LYS A 113 -6.41 -25.47 -11.55
N VAL A 114 -6.83 -24.60 -12.46
CA VAL A 114 -8.24 -24.26 -12.66
C VAL A 114 -8.95 -25.44 -13.32
N ILE A 115 -10.08 -25.87 -12.76
CA ILE A 115 -10.90 -26.94 -13.33
C ILE A 115 -12.00 -26.32 -14.20
N TYR A 116 -12.76 -25.34 -13.70
CA TYR A 116 -13.77 -24.60 -14.46
C TYR A 116 -14.20 -23.32 -13.74
N GLY A 117 -14.92 -22.44 -14.44
CA GLY A 117 -15.77 -21.39 -13.85
C GLY A 117 -15.09 -20.05 -13.63
N LEU A 118 -13.83 -19.93 -14.05
CA LEU A 118 -13.02 -18.71 -13.91
C LEU A 118 -12.74 -18.02 -15.26
N GLU A 119 -13.32 -18.52 -16.34
CA GLU A 119 -13.26 -17.92 -17.66
C GLU A 119 -13.98 -16.56 -17.68
N PRO A 120 -13.48 -15.56 -18.44
CA PRO A 120 -12.33 -15.61 -19.33
C PRO A 120 -10.99 -15.29 -18.63
N VAL A 121 -10.98 -15.13 -17.30
CA VAL A 121 -9.78 -14.71 -16.56
C VAL A 121 -8.75 -15.83 -16.50
N PHE A 122 -9.19 -17.04 -16.19
CA PHE A 122 -8.39 -18.25 -16.22
C PHE A 122 -9.12 -19.33 -17.00
N GLU A 123 -8.48 -19.85 -18.04
CA GLU A 123 -9.01 -20.99 -18.79
C GLU A 123 -8.87 -22.28 -17.97
N SER A 124 -9.84 -23.18 -18.12
CA SER A 124 -9.74 -24.55 -17.62
C SER A 124 -8.41 -25.20 -18.01
N GLY A 125 -7.73 -25.75 -17.02
CA GLY A 125 -6.42 -26.38 -17.17
C GLY A 125 -5.23 -25.46 -16.88
N ASN A 126 -5.39 -24.14 -16.87
CA ASN A 126 -4.30 -23.22 -16.56
C ASN A 126 -3.96 -23.25 -15.07
N THR A 127 -2.69 -22.96 -14.77
CA THR A 127 -2.22 -22.79 -13.40
C THR A 127 -2.37 -21.35 -12.94
N CYS A 128 -2.69 -21.18 -11.67
CA CYS A 128 -2.75 -19.91 -10.97
C CYS A 128 -2.03 -20.01 -9.63
N ILE A 129 -1.66 -18.85 -9.08
CA ILE A 129 -1.00 -18.74 -7.80
C ILE A 129 -1.98 -18.15 -6.80
N ILE A 130 -2.24 -18.90 -5.74
CA ILE A 130 -3.07 -18.50 -4.60
C ILE A 130 -2.14 -18.11 -3.46
N LYS A 131 -2.30 -16.92 -2.90
CA LYS A 131 -1.50 -16.43 -1.77
C LYS A 131 -2.42 -16.13 -0.60
N VAL A 132 -2.18 -16.81 0.51
CA VAL A 132 -2.83 -16.52 1.79
C VAL A 132 -1.76 -15.95 2.70
N ARG A 133 -2.02 -14.76 3.23
CA ARG A 133 -1.14 -14.19 4.25
C ARG A 133 -1.17 -15.09 5.48
N ASN A 134 -0.01 -15.45 6.00
CA ASN A 134 0.09 -16.34 7.15
C ASN A 134 -0.58 -15.63 8.35
N PRO A 135 -1.77 -16.05 8.81
CA PRO A 135 -2.40 -15.38 9.92
C PRO A 135 -1.71 -15.89 11.17
N ILE A 136 -0.88 -15.03 11.75
CA ILE A 136 -0.52 -15.15 13.14
C ILE A 136 -1.77 -14.72 13.93
N ALA A 137 -2.54 -15.69 14.42
CA ALA A 137 -3.59 -15.40 15.39
C ALA A 137 -2.90 -14.95 16.68
N TYR A 138 -3.19 -13.73 17.16
CA TYR A 138 -2.80 -13.27 18.50
C TYR A 138 -4.03 -13.37 19.39
N GLY A 139 -4.04 -14.35 20.28
CA GLY A 139 -5.22 -14.71 21.07
C GLY A 139 -5.42 -13.83 22.30
N GLY A 140 -6.41 -12.94 22.20
CA GLY A 140 -7.20 -12.38 23.31
C GLY A 140 -8.62 -11.94 22.86
N LYS A 141 -8.93 -12.01 21.56
CA LYS A 141 -10.26 -11.69 20.98
C LYS A 141 -10.69 -12.79 19.98
N ALA A 142 -12.02 -12.95 19.86
CA ALA A 142 -12.72 -14.05 19.18
C ALA A 142 -12.34 -14.28 17.70
N GLU A 143 -12.40 -15.53 17.24
CA GLU A 143 -12.03 -15.99 15.88
C GLU A 143 -12.66 -15.20 14.73
N SER A 144 -13.87 -14.64 14.91
CA SER A 144 -14.54 -13.80 13.92
C SER A 144 -13.69 -12.59 13.51
N CYS A 145 -12.94 -12.00 14.45
CA CYS A 145 -12.06 -10.87 14.15
C CYS A 145 -10.90 -11.24 13.21
N LEU A 146 -10.49 -12.51 13.17
CA LEU A 146 -9.39 -12.97 12.33
C LEU A 146 -9.82 -13.14 10.88
N ILE A 147 -11.05 -13.63 10.65
CA ILE A 147 -11.63 -13.75 9.31
C ILE A 147 -11.84 -12.37 8.70
N ASP A 148 -12.41 -11.44 9.47
CA ASP A 148 -12.61 -10.05 9.03
C ASP A 148 -11.26 -9.37 8.76
N ARG A 149 -10.27 -9.56 9.64
CA ARG A 149 -8.91 -9.05 9.43
C ARG A 149 -8.23 -9.66 8.21
N ASN A 150 -8.39 -10.96 7.97
CA ASN A 150 -7.90 -11.63 6.77
C ASN A 150 -8.53 -11.04 5.52
N LEU A 151 -9.85 -10.82 5.53
CA LEU A 151 -10.55 -10.15 4.44
C LEU A 151 -10.02 -8.74 4.18
N ASP A 152 -9.88 -7.92 5.22
CA ASP A 152 -9.42 -6.54 5.09
C ASP A 152 -7.99 -6.46 4.53
N ILE A 153 -7.11 -7.32 5.00
CA ILE A 153 -5.74 -7.45 4.48
C ILE A 153 -5.77 -7.83 2.99
N VAL A 154 -6.52 -8.86 2.61
CA VAL A 154 -6.56 -9.34 1.22
C VAL A 154 -7.20 -8.30 0.30
N LYS A 155 -8.24 -7.59 0.76
CA LYS A 155 -8.83 -6.45 0.04
C LYS A 155 -7.81 -5.34 -0.18
N GLN A 156 -7.04 -5.00 0.85
CA GLN A 156 -6.03 -3.96 0.78
C GLN A 156 -4.87 -4.35 -0.15
N GLU A 157 -4.36 -5.58 -0.06
CA GLU A 157 -3.32 -6.10 -0.97
C GLU A 157 -3.82 -6.12 -2.43
N SER A 158 -5.05 -6.58 -2.64
CA SER A 158 -5.68 -6.57 -3.96
C SER A 158 -5.79 -5.16 -4.53
N LYS A 159 -6.15 -4.20 -3.69
CA LYS A 159 -6.25 -2.79 -4.07
C LYS A 159 -4.90 -2.18 -4.42
N ILE A 160 -3.87 -2.46 -3.63
CA ILE A 160 -2.51 -1.95 -3.85
C ILE A 160 -1.99 -2.39 -5.21
N GLN A 161 -2.01 -3.69 -5.50
CA GLN A 161 -1.45 -4.21 -6.74
C GLN A 161 -2.27 -3.78 -7.97
N ASN A 162 -3.61 -3.81 -7.89
CA ASN A 162 -4.43 -3.35 -9.01
C ASN A 162 -4.36 -1.84 -9.23
N LEU A 163 -4.20 -1.02 -8.18
CA LEU A 163 -3.95 0.41 -8.37
C LEU A 163 -2.59 0.65 -9.03
N ALA A 164 -1.54 -0.05 -8.57
CA ALA A 164 -0.23 0.02 -9.19
C ALA A 164 -0.28 -0.42 -10.66
N ARG A 165 -1.14 -1.38 -10.99
CA ARG A 165 -1.42 -1.78 -12.38
C ARG A 165 -2.03 -0.65 -13.19
N GLU A 166 -2.97 0.13 -12.66
CA GLU A 166 -3.52 1.28 -13.38
C GLU A 166 -2.45 2.35 -13.65
N TYR A 167 -1.56 2.63 -12.69
CA TYR A 167 -0.38 3.48 -12.94
C TYR A 167 0.53 2.89 -14.02
N CYS A 168 0.82 1.58 -13.94
CA CYS A 168 1.69 0.90 -14.88
C CYS A 168 1.14 0.92 -16.31
N LYS A 169 -0.19 0.91 -16.50
CA LYS A 169 -0.80 1.06 -17.83
C LYS A 169 -0.49 2.42 -18.45
N ILE A 170 -0.58 3.50 -17.66
CA ILE A 170 -0.27 4.87 -18.11
C ILE A 170 1.22 4.95 -18.47
N PHE A 171 2.10 4.52 -17.54
CA PHE A 171 3.53 4.42 -17.78
C PHE A 171 3.86 3.62 -19.06
N SER A 172 3.20 2.48 -19.25
CA SER A 172 3.43 1.62 -20.42
C SER A 172 2.95 2.24 -21.72
N ALA A 173 1.89 3.04 -21.68
CA ALA A 173 1.42 3.79 -22.83
C ALA A 173 2.41 4.89 -23.24
N GLU A 174 2.98 5.60 -22.25
CA GLU A 174 4.05 6.58 -22.48
C GLU A 174 5.35 5.94 -22.98
N ALA A 175 5.72 4.78 -22.42
CA ALA A 175 6.90 4.04 -22.83
C ALA A 175 6.77 3.45 -24.24
N ARG A 176 5.56 3.03 -24.65
CA ARG A 176 5.30 2.37 -25.95
C ARG A 176 5.65 3.25 -27.15
N VAL A 177 5.55 4.57 -27.03
CA VAL A 177 5.88 5.50 -28.12
C VAL A 177 7.38 5.77 -28.25
N ILE A 178 8.20 5.22 -27.36
CA ILE A 178 9.66 5.37 -27.37
C ILE A 178 10.27 4.08 -27.94
N GLU A 179 10.74 4.13 -29.19
CA GLU A 179 11.27 2.96 -29.91
C GLU A 179 12.35 2.21 -29.11
N ASN A 180 13.26 2.95 -28.46
CA ASN A 180 14.38 2.39 -27.71
C ASN A 180 14.01 1.86 -26.31
N PHE A 181 12.74 1.94 -25.90
CA PHE A 181 12.31 1.43 -24.60
C PHE A 181 12.17 -0.10 -24.60
N GLY A 182 11.86 -0.71 -25.74
CA GLY A 182 11.57 -2.14 -25.85
C GLY A 182 10.29 -2.54 -25.10
N PRO A 183 10.18 -3.81 -24.64
CA PRO A 183 8.97 -4.28 -23.95
C PRO A 183 8.70 -3.52 -22.65
N SER A 184 7.48 -3.00 -22.49
CA SER A 184 7.05 -2.29 -21.29
C SER A 184 6.75 -3.24 -20.12
N LEU A 185 6.78 -2.69 -18.90
CA LEU A 185 6.39 -3.41 -17.69
C LEU A 185 4.88 -3.67 -17.66
N GLU A 186 4.48 -4.78 -17.06
CA GLU A 186 3.08 -5.10 -16.86
C GLU A 186 2.87 -5.67 -15.46
N VAL A 187 2.14 -4.94 -14.62
CA VAL A 187 1.69 -5.46 -13.33
C VAL A 187 0.50 -6.39 -13.55
N LEU A 188 0.60 -7.62 -13.02
CA LEU A 188 -0.46 -8.60 -13.08
C LEU A 188 -1.70 -8.14 -12.30
N PRO A 189 -2.90 -8.36 -12.84
CA PRO A 189 -4.11 -8.22 -12.04
C PRO A 189 -4.12 -9.27 -10.93
N VAL A 190 -4.67 -8.89 -9.79
CA VAL A 190 -4.89 -9.79 -8.66
C VAL A 190 -6.37 -9.79 -8.29
N TYR A 191 -6.88 -10.95 -7.90
CA TYR A 191 -8.30 -11.14 -7.61
C TYR A 191 -8.47 -11.59 -6.15
N LEU A 192 -9.56 -11.16 -5.52
CA LEU A 192 -9.97 -11.66 -4.21
C LEU A 192 -10.55 -13.06 -4.41
N MET A 193 -10.02 -14.04 -3.72
CA MET A 193 -10.54 -15.41 -3.71
C MET A 193 -11.13 -15.72 -2.32
N TYR A 194 -12.35 -16.25 -2.30
CA TYR A 194 -12.99 -16.81 -1.11
C TYR A 194 -13.07 -18.33 -1.24
N ARG A 195 -12.64 -19.02 -0.18
CA ARG A 195 -12.38 -20.45 -0.09
C ARG A 195 -13.15 -21.03 1.10
N PRO A 196 -14.46 -21.33 0.95
CA PRO A 196 -15.34 -21.67 2.08
C PRO A 196 -14.92 -22.92 2.87
N ALA A 197 -14.19 -23.85 2.25
CA ALA A 197 -13.70 -25.06 2.91
C ALA A 197 -12.47 -24.82 3.81
N ASN A 198 -11.93 -23.59 3.86
CA ASN A 198 -10.68 -23.26 4.54
C ASN A 198 -10.89 -22.40 5.79
N THR A 199 -10.08 -22.65 6.83
CA THR A 199 -10.08 -21.86 8.08
C THR A 199 -9.59 -20.43 7.88
N VAL A 200 -8.77 -20.20 6.86
CA VAL A 200 -8.37 -18.87 6.38
C VAL A 200 -8.96 -18.72 4.98
N PRO A 201 -10.20 -18.21 4.89
CA PRO A 201 -10.97 -18.38 3.66
C PRO A 201 -10.63 -17.33 2.60
N TYR A 202 -9.99 -16.21 2.93
CA TYR A 202 -9.64 -15.19 1.94
C TYR A 202 -8.18 -15.26 1.53
N ALA A 203 -8.00 -15.24 0.21
CA ALA A 203 -6.70 -15.29 -0.46
C ALA A 203 -6.67 -14.28 -1.61
N THR A 204 -5.47 -13.95 -2.09
CA THR A 204 -5.31 -13.38 -3.42
C THR A 204 -5.05 -14.49 -4.42
N VAL A 205 -5.53 -14.33 -5.66
CA VAL A 205 -5.19 -15.21 -6.79
C VAL A 205 -4.71 -14.39 -7.97
N GLU A 206 -3.71 -14.89 -8.70
CA GLU A 206 -3.14 -14.27 -9.89
C GLU A 206 -2.54 -15.33 -10.83
N ALA A 207 -2.07 -14.89 -12.00
CA ALA A 207 -1.45 -15.77 -12.99
C ALA A 207 -0.12 -16.36 -12.50
N ASP A 208 0.12 -17.62 -12.85
CA ASP A 208 1.39 -18.31 -12.63
C ASP A 208 2.45 -17.82 -13.62
N LEU A 209 3.51 -17.21 -13.10
CA LEU A 209 4.60 -16.69 -13.92
C LEU A 209 5.64 -17.79 -14.17
N THR A 210 5.91 -18.05 -15.43
CA THR A 210 6.96 -18.99 -15.84
C THR A 210 8.29 -18.26 -16.02
N GLY A 211 9.36 -18.77 -15.40
CA GLY A 211 10.71 -18.23 -15.52
C GLY A 211 11.38 -17.94 -14.16
N VAL A 212 12.46 -17.16 -14.19
CA VAL A 212 13.27 -16.87 -12.98
C VAL A 212 12.67 -15.70 -12.21
N TYR A 213 12.10 -16.02 -11.05
CA TYR A 213 11.55 -15.01 -10.13
C TYR A 213 12.64 -14.12 -9.55
N GLN A 214 12.44 -12.80 -9.62
CA GLN A 214 13.40 -11.80 -9.16
C GLN A 214 12.70 -10.72 -8.31
N LYS A 215 13.43 -10.24 -7.30
CA LYS A 215 13.06 -9.06 -6.52
C LYS A 215 13.80 -7.84 -7.07
N TYR A 216 13.12 -7.01 -7.85
CA TYR A 216 13.71 -5.85 -8.50
C TYR A 216 13.90 -4.68 -7.55
N SER A 217 12.94 -4.50 -6.63
CA SER A 217 12.97 -3.48 -5.59
C SER A 217 12.42 -4.04 -4.29
N VAL A 218 13.11 -3.78 -3.18
CA VAL A 218 12.66 -4.16 -1.83
C VAL A 218 12.90 -3.01 -0.86
N LEU A 219 11.94 -2.78 0.03
CA LEU A 219 12.10 -1.85 1.14
C LEU A 219 12.88 -2.54 2.27
N ASP A 220 14.04 -2.01 2.63
CA ASP A 220 14.80 -2.51 3.77
C ASP A 220 14.28 -1.95 5.11
N HIS A 221 14.79 -2.50 6.22
CA HIS A 221 14.39 -2.11 7.57
C HIS A 221 14.77 -0.66 7.94
N THR A 222 15.67 -0.02 7.18
CA THR A 222 16.05 1.39 7.38
C THR A 222 15.10 2.37 6.66
N GLY A 223 14.16 1.85 5.87
CA GLY A 223 13.26 2.63 5.02
C GLY A 223 13.81 2.85 3.61
N ARG A 224 14.89 2.15 3.24
CA ARG A 224 15.58 2.33 1.98
C ARG A 224 14.96 1.47 0.91
N VAL A 225 14.77 2.03 -0.28
CA VAL A 225 14.32 1.27 -1.44
C VAL A 225 15.56 0.74 -2.15
N ASP A 226 15.93 -0.50 -1.87
CA ASP A 226 17.06 -1.16 -2.51
C ASP A 226 16.66 -1.67 -3.89
N THR A 227 17.33 -1.17 -4.93
CA THR A 227 17.06 -1.52 -6.32
C THR A 227 18.19 -2.38 -6.84
N ARG A 228 17.89 -3.63 -7.23
CA ARG A 228 18.90 -4.56 -7.74
C ARG A 228 19.21 -4.25 -9.20
N SER A 229 20.18 -3.39 -9.47
CA SER A 229 20.51 -2.86 -10.82
C SER A 229 21.13 -3.86 -11.82
N GLY A 230 20.92 -5.17 -11.63
CA GLY A 230 21.57 -6.22 -12.44
C GLY A 230 20.86 -6.55 -13.77
N SER A 231 19.59 -6.19 -13.95
CA SER A 231 18.80 -6.54 -15.14
C SER A 231 18.10 -5.33 -15.76
N GLU A 232 17.78 -5.42 -17.05
CA GLU A 232 16.99 -4.41 -17.76
C GLU A 232 15.63 -4.17 -17.08
N ALA A 233 14.95 -5.26 -16.68
CA ALA A 233 13.70 -5.21 -15.94
C ALA A 233 13.82 -4.41 -14.63
N ALA A 234 14.93 -4.58 -13.91
CA ALA A 234 15.18 -3.82 -12.69
C ALA A 234 15.40 -2.31 -12.96
N LEU A 235 16.10 -1.96 -14.05
CA LEU A 235 16.26 -0.56 -14.45
C LEU A 235 14.92 0.08 -14.86
N LYS A 236 14.06 -0.67 -15.56
CA LYS A 236 12.69 -0.24 -15.88
C LYS A 236 11.84 -0.09 -14.63
N CYS A 237 11.96 -0.99 -13.64
CA CYS A 237 11.30 -0.89 -12.35
C CYS A 237 11.69 0.39 -11.60
N CYS A 238 12.98 0.71 -11.60
CA CYS A 238 13.51 1.95 -11.03
C CYS A 238 12.94 3.20 -11.74
N ALA A 239 12.83 3.16 -13.06
CA ALA A 239 12.23 4.23 -13.85
C ALA A 239 10.72 4.36 -13.59
N LEU A 240 10.00 3.25 -13.39
CA LEU A 240 8.59 3.27 -12.99
C LEU A 240 8.41 3.91 -11.61
N GLN A 241 9.25 3.58 -10.63
CA GLN A 241 9.21 4.19 -9.29
C GLN A 241 9.41 5.70 -9.37
N HIS A 242 10.39 6.15 -10.15
CA HIS A 242 10.64 7.57 -10.39
C HIS A 242 9.48 8.25 -11.12
N TRP A 243 8.97 7.63 -12.18
CA TRP A 243 7.84 8.15 -12.94
C TRP A 243 6.60 8.33 -12.05
N ILE A 244 6.25 7.33 -11.23
CA ILE A 244 5.11 7.41 -10.29
C ILE A 244 5.33 8.50 -9.25
N PHE A 245 6.54 8.58 -8.69
CA PHE A 245 6.89 9.64 -7.74
C PHE A 245 6.65 11.02 -8.37
N GLN A 246 7.12 11.25 -9.60
CA GLN A 246 6.93 12.53 -10.28
C GLN A 246 5.46 12.77 -10.66
N TRP A 247 4.78 11.76 -11.20
CA TRP A 247 3.38 11.85 -11.65
C TRP A 247 2.42 12.16 -10.51
N THR A 248 2.68 11.60 -9.32
CA THR A 248 1.87 11.82 -8.13
C THR A 248 2.32 13.02 -7.30
N ASN A 249 3.23 13.86 -7.80
CA ASN A 249 3.84 14.98 -7.08
C ASN A 249 4.43 14.57 -5.71
N GLY A 250 5.04 13.39 -5.66
CA GLY A 250 5.70 12.85 -4.47
C GLY A 250 4.74 12.34 -3.39
N ASN A 251 3.50 11.99 -3.75
CA ASN A 251 2.51 11.49 -2.78
C ASN A 251 2.45 9.96 -2.69
N LEU A 252 2.87 9.24 -3.74
CA LEU A 252 2.94 7.79 -3.76
C LEU A 252 4.30 7.32 -4.28
N LEU A 253 4.81 6.26 -3.68
CA LEU A 253 6.01 5.57 -4.11
C LEU A 253 5.77 4.05 -4.09
N ILE A 254 6.19 3.36 -5.14
CA ILE A 254 6.26 1.90 -5.10
C ILE A 254 7.54 1.50 -4.34
N THR A 255 7.39 0.65 -3.34
CA THR A 255 8.48 0.23 -2.45
C THR A 255 8.90 -1.23 -2.63
N ARG A 256 8.04 -2.05 -3.26
CA ARG A 256 8.36 -3.44 -3.60
C ARG A 256 7.89 -3.75 -5.01
N LEU A 257 8.80 -4.34 -5.81
CA LEU A 257 8.56 -4.81 -7.17
C LEU A 257 9.25 -6.16 -7.34
N GLU A 258 8.48 -7.18 -7.68
CA GLU A 258 8.97 -8.53 -7.88
C GLU A 258 8.29 -9.14 -9.12
N GLY A 259 8.84 -10.21 -9.68
CA GLY A 259 8.21 -10.91 -10.79
C GLY A 259 9.20 -11.60 -11.71
N VAL A 260 8.81 -11.78 -12.97
CA VAL A 260 9.62 -12.45 -13.99
C VAL A 260 9.67 -11.57 -15.22
N ASP A 261 10.88 -11.22 -15.66
CA ASP A 261 11.13 -10.27 -16.75
C ASP A 261 10.31 -8.98 -16.59
N THR A 262 9.48 -8.63 -17.58
CA THR A 262 8.63 -7.43 -17.54
C THR A 262 7.30 -7.63 -16.83
N LYS A 263 6.97 -8.86 -16.40
CA LYS A 263 5.74 -9.15 -15.65
C LYS A 263 5.98 -8.98 -14.16
N ILE A 264 5.19 -8.11 -13.53
CA ILE A 264 5.36 -7.68 -12.15
C ILE A 264 4.20 -8.18 -11.28
N THR A 265 4.52 -8.66 -10.09
CA THR A 265 3.60 -9.06 -9.02
C THR A 265 4.15 -8.58 -7.66
N ASN A 266 3.43 -8.85 -6.56
CA ASN A 266 3.82 -8.56 -5.19
C ASN A 266 4.16 -7.08 -4.98
N VAL A 267 3.34 -6.19 -5.53
CA VAL A 267 3.62 -4.76 -5.46
C VAL A 267 3.40 -4.24 -4.03
N GLY A 268 4.38 -3.49 -3.53
CA GLY A 268 4.27 -2.73 -2.28
C GLY A 268 4.30 -1.24 -2.56
N ILE A 269 3.55 -0.46 -1.78
CA ILE A 269 3.52 0.99 -1.90
C ILE A 269 3.75 1.67 -0.56
N SER A 270 4.13 2.93 -0.61
CA SER A 270 4.10 3.85 0.52
C SER A 270 3.51 5.18 0.07
N VAL A 271 2.84 5.86 0.99
CA VAL A 271 2.21 7.16 0.77
C VAL A 271 2.87 8.19 1.67
N LYS A 272 3.00 9.43 1.22
CA LYS A 272 3.69 10.49 1.98
C LYS A 272 2.88 10.93 3.20
N SER A 273 1.58 11.08 3.00
CA SER A 273 0.58 11.36 4.02
C SER A 273 -0.44 10.23 4.06
N THR A 274 -1.01 9.95 5.23
CA THR A 274 -2.01 8.88 5.40
C THR A 274 -3.15 9.03 4.40
N GLY A 275 -3.43 7.95 3.66
CA GLY A 275 -4.46 7.91 2.63
C GLY A 275 -3.97 8.30 1.23
N HIS A 276 -4.37 7.53 0.21
CA HIS A 276 -4.17 7.88 -1.21
C HIS A 276 -5.17 7.14 -2.11
N GLN A 277 -6.00 7.84 -2.90
CA GLN A 277 -6.95 7.22 -3.84
C GLN A 277 -7.80 6.08 -3.21
N GLY A 278 -8.24 6.30 -1.97
CA GLY A 278 -9.02 5.34 -1.18
C GLY A 278 -8.22 4.18 -0.59
N LEU A 279 -6.89 4.16 -0.70
CA LEU A 279 -6.02 3.29 0.07
C LEU A 279 -5.95 3.80 1.51
N SER A 280 -6.25 2.95 2.48
CA SER A 280 -6.04 3.25 3.90
C SER A 280 -4.65 2.78 4.32
N VAL A 281 -3.62 3.50 3.88
CA VAL A 281 -2.21 3.20 4.21
C VAL A 281 -1.67 4.35 5.05
N GLU A 282 -0.94 3.99 6.11
CA GLU A 282 -0.28 4.96 6.97
C GLU A 282 0.84 5.70 6.22
N GLY A 283 0.93 7.01 6.45
CA GLY A 283 1.96 7.85 5.85
C GLY A 283 3.37 7.47 6.33
N ASN A 284 4.31 7.32 5.40
CA ASN A 284 5.72 7.05 5.71
C ASN A 284 6.65 8.03 4.96
N PRO A 285 6.76 9.29 5.42
CA PRO A 285 7.52 10.33 4.72
C PRO A 285 9.03 10.02 4.64
N LYS A 286 9.58 9.25 5.58
CA LYS A 286 11.02 8.90 5.63
C LYS A 286 11.46 8.16 4.36
N VAL A 287 10.62 7.27 3.84
CA VAL A 287 10.93 6.50 2.62
C VAL A 287 11.07 7.43 1.41
N PHE A 288 10.29 8.52 1.36
CA PHE A 288 10.35 9.48 0.26
C PHE A 288 11.64 10.31 0.29
N GLU A 289 12.05 10.77 1.46
CA GLU A 289 13.33 11.48 1.65
C GLU A 289 14.52 10.60 1.25
N GLN A 290 14.50 9.33 1.66
CA GLN A 290 15.52 8.36 1.29
C GLN A 290 15.51 8.07 -0.22
N PHE A 291 14.34 7.92 -0.83
CA PHE A 291 14.22 7.72 -2.27
C PHE A 291 14.81 8.91 -3.06
N VAL A 292 14.48 10.15 -2.68
CA VAL A 292 15.03 11.35 -3.35
C VAL A 292 16.55 11.45 -3.22
N SER A 293 17.10 11.13 -2.05
CA SER A 293 18.55 11.22 -1.82
C SER A 293 19.35 10.14 -2.55
N GLN A 294 18.78 8.96 -2.73
CA GLN A 294 19.51 7.79 -3.23
C GLN A 294 19.21 7.43 -4.68
N HIS A 295 18.05 7.82 -5.21
CA HIS A 295 17.70 7.52 -6.58
C HIS A 295 18.74 8.12 -7.54
N GLN A 296 19.24 7.26 -8.42
CA GLN A 296 20.10 7.64 -9.52
C GLN A 296 19.32 7.37 -10.81
N CYS A 297 19.10 8.41 -11.59
CA CYS A 297 18.46 8.25 -12.89
C CYS A 297 19.28 7.31 -13.76
N ASN A 298 18.60 6.40 -14.43
CA ASN A 298 19.20 5.45 -15.37
C ASN A 298 18.78 5.79 -16.81
N TYR A 299 19.19 4.93 -17.75
CA TYR A 299 18.86 5.04 -19.17
C TYR A 299 17.35 5.24 -19.43
N PHE A 300 16.49 4.45 -18.81
CA PHE A 300 15.04 4.53 -18.99
C PHE A 300 14.42 5.77 -18.36
N CYS A 301 14.96 6.27 -17.23
CA CYS A 301 14.57 7.57 -16.69
C CYS A 301 14.85 8.70 -17.71
N GLY A 302 15.98 8.61 -18.43
CA GLY A 302 16.37 9.54 -19.48
C GLY A 302 15.46 9.45 -20.71
N LEU A 303 15.12 8.25 -21.16
CA LEU A 303 14.18 8.04 -22.26
C LEU A 303 12.81 8.69 -21.98
N LEU A 304 12.33 8.57 -20.74
CA LEU A 304 11.07 9.19 -20.29
C LEU A 304 11.21 10.68 -19.95
N SER A 305 12.39 11.29 -20.15
CA SER A 305 12.67 12.70 -19.83
C SER A 305 12.27 13.09 -18.40
N LEU A 306 12.47 12.19 -17.44
CA LEU A 306 12.14 12.43 -16.04
C LEU A 306 13.09 13.46 -15.43
N ARG A 307 12.57 14.37 -14.59
CA ARG A 307 13.39 15.39 -13.94
C ARG A 307 14.21 14.76 -12.83
N SER A 308 15.49 15.08 -12.77
CA SER A 308 16.34 14.62 -11.67
C SER A 308 15.78 15.05 -10.31
N LEU A 309 15.56 14.09 -9.41
CA LEU A 309 14.98 14.33 -8.09
C LEU A 309 15.84 15.29 -7.24
N LYS A 310 17.17 15.26 -7.40
CA LYS A 310 18.10 16.17 -6.72
C LYS A 310 17.91 17.63 -7.14
N VAL A 311 17.54 17.86 -8.39
CA VAL A 311 17.24 19.20 -8.91
C VAL A 311 15.86 19.67 -8.42
N MET A 312 14.88 18.76 -8.33
CA MET A 312 13.56 19.10 -7.77
C MET A 312 13.63 19.49 -6.29
N ASP A 313 14.42 18.79 -5.48
CA ASP A 313 14.60 19.13 -4.06
C ASP A 313 15.22 20.53 -3.89
N SER A 314 16.22 20.86 -4.72
CA SER A 314 16.90 22.16 -4.73
C SER A 314 15.97 23.33 -5.12
N LEU A 315 14.95 23.07 -5.96
CA LEU A 315 13.97 24.08 -6.38
C LEU A 315 12.83 24.27 -5.38
N LEU A 316 12.54 23.25 -4.56
CA LEU A 316 11.50 23.30 -3.52
C LEU A 316 12.03 23.81 -2.17
N THR A 317 13.34 23.76 -1.94
CA THR A 317 13.94 24.49 -0.82
C THR A 317 13.91 26.00 -1.09
N PRO A 318 13.29 26.83 -0.23
CA PRO A 318 13.43 28.28 -0.37
C PRO A 318 14.92 28.60 -0.21
N THR A 319 15.53 29.18 -1.25
CA THR A 319 16.85 29.77 -1.14
C THR A 319 16.82 30.77 0.01
N LYS A 320 17.47 30.43 1.14
CA LYS A 320 17.84 31.42 2.16
C LYS A 320 18.46 32.60 1.41
N PRO A 321 18.01 33.85 1.64
CA PRO A 321 18.63 35.00 0.99
C PRO A 321 20.10 35.01 1.39
N LYS A 322 20.94 34.87 0.36
CA LYS A 322 22.40 34.93 0.46
C LYS A 322 22.74 36.33 0.94
N GLY A 323 23.07 36.45 2.23
CA GLY A 323 23.49 37.71 2.84
C GLY A 323 24.58 38.35 1.97
N SER A 324 24.33 39.59 1.56
CA SER A 324 25.25 40.36 0.75
C SER A 324 26.59 40.48 1.48
N ARG A 325 27.65 40.00 0.85
CA ARG A 325 29.01 40.37 1.23
C ARG A 325 29.30 41.74 0.61
N SER A 326 29.15 42.80 1.38
CA SER A 326 29.78 44.10 1.07
C SER A 326 31.17 44.15 1.73
N PRO A 327 32.21 44.63 1.03
CA PRO A 327 33.58 44.59 1.51
C PRO A 327 33.94 45.82 2.36
N LEU A 328 34.67 45.56 3.46
CA LEU A 328 35.82 46.29 4.01
C LEU A 328 35.71 47.83 4.19
N LEU A 329 35.79 48.31 5.45
CA LEU A 329 37.04 48.83 6.05
C LEU A 329 36.78 49.51 7.41
N GLN A 330 37.77 49.37 8.29
CA GLN A 330 37.90 49.91 9.65
C GLN A 330 37.72 51.44 9.72
N ARG A 331 37.17 51.96 10.83
CA ARG A 331 37.89 52.80 11.84
C ARG A 331 36.96 53.26 12.97
N LYS A 332 37.48 53.21 14.20
CA LYS A 332 36.95 53.80 15.45
C LYS A 332 36.36 55.20 15.27
N MET A 333 35.33 55.54 16.05
CA MET A 333 35.17 56.89 16.61
C MET A 333 34.56 56.85 18.02
N ALA A 334 35.14 57.66 18.90
CA ALA A 334 34.63 58.04 20.20
C ALA A 334 33.76 59.31 20.08
N ALA A 335 32.84 59.46 21.04
CA ALA A 335 32.27 60.67 21.63
C ALA A 335 32.01 61.94 20.78
N GLY A 336 30.75 62.41 20.81
CA GLY A 336 30.43 63.70 21.42
C GLY A 336 29.95 64.86 20.52
N SER A 337 28.73 65.34 20.83
CA SER A 337 28.13 66.66 20.51
C SER A 337 27.81 66.93 19.02
N SER A 338 26.84 67.76 18.60
CA SER A 338 26.05 68.84 19.20
C SER A 338 24.86 69.16 18.26
N SER A 339 23.78 69.72 18.82
CA SER A 339 22.63 70.33 18.11
C SER A 339 22.99 71.74 17.58
N PRO A 340 22.22 72.42 16.69
CA PRO A 340 20.95 73.08 17.09
C PRO A 340 19.82 73.18 16.02
N GLN A 341 18.66 73.63 16.50
CA GLN A 341 17.35 73.82 15.86
C GLN A 341 17.25 74.96 14.81
N THR A 342 16.16 74.92 14.01
CA THR A 342 15.06 75.94 13.81
C THR A 342 14.42 75.71 12.42
N GLY A 343 13.12 75.89 12.12
CA GLY A 343 11.93 76.27 12.88
C GLY A 343 10.65 76.25 12.00
N ARG A 344 9.50 76.21 12.70
CA ARG A 344 8.16 76.79 12.40
C ARG A 344 7.20 76.20 11.32
N LYS A 345 6.06 75.69 11.87
CA LYS A 345 4.62 76.02 11.60
C LYS A 345 4.05 75.67 10.20
N ALA A 346 2.79 75.24 9.98
CA ALA A 346 1.57 75.21 10.78
C ALA A 346 0.53 74.21 10.22
N ALA A 347 -0.38 73.79 11.12
CA ALA A 347 -1.83 73.63 10.96
C ALA A 347 -2.46 72.58 10.03
N GLY A 348 -3.41 71.81 10.61
CA GLY A 348 -4.57 71.26 9.90
C GLY A 348 -4.97 69.82 10.23
N SER A 349 -5.60 69.59 11.39
CA SER A 349 -6.48 68.44 11.65
C SER A 349 -7.93 68.98 11.68
N PRO A 350 -9.00 68.19 11.41
CA PRO A 350 -9.46 67.21 12.40
C PRO A 350 -10.09 65.90 11.85
N ARG A 351 -10.31 64.98 12.79
CA ARG A 351 -10.98 63.66 12.70
C ARG A 351 -12.52 63.74 12.49
N LEU A 352 -13.04 62.67 11.87
CA LEU A 352 -14.30 61.87 12.09
C LEU A 352 -15.21 62.27 13.29
N PRO A 353 -16.57 62.03 13.30
CA PRO A 353 -17.15 60.66 13.28
C PRO A 353 -18.69 60.41 12.97
N ARG A 354 -19.03 59.13 12.79
CA ARG A 354 -20.24 58.32 13.23
C ARG A 354 -21.72 58.58 12.83
N LYS A 355 -22.38 57.43 12.52
CA LYS A 355 -23.79 56.96 12.75
C LYS A 355 -24.88 57.62 11.87
N THR A 356 -25.93 56.97 11.35
CA THR A 356 -26.83 55.93 11.91
C THR A 356 -27.72 55.33 10.78
N GLU A 357 -28.09 54.04 10.91
CA GLU A 357 -29.29 53.36 10.35
C GLU A 357 -30.61 54.09 10.74
N PRO A 358 -31.77 53.95 10.04
CA PRO A 358 -32.60 52.72 10.15
C PRO A 358 -33.55 52.34 8.98
N GLU A 359 -33.88 51.04 8.97
CA GLU A 359 -35.18 50.34 8.78
C GLU A 359 -36.13 50.61 7.58
N GLY A 360 -36.65 49.50 7.01
CA GLY A 360 -37.72 49.50 5.99
C GLY A 360 -38.34 48.14 5.62
N ARG A 361 -38.75 47.36 6.63
CA ARG A 361 -39.81 46.31 6.72
C ARG A 361 -40.75 46.02 5.50
N ASN A 362 -40.95 44.73 5.14
CA ASN A 362 -42.22 43.94 5.17
C ASN A 362 -42.32 42.78 4.14
N THR A 363 -42.53 41.58 4.67
CA THR A 363 -43.00 40.28 4.09
C THR A 363 -44.54 40.25 3.88
N PRO A 364 -45.26 39.11 3.68
CA PRO A 364 -45.11 37.88 2.85
C PRO A 364 -46.43 37.53 2.07
N THR A 365 -46.47 36.43 1.31
CA THR A 365 -47.75 35.75 0.98
C THR A 365 -47.62 34.22 1.01
N LYS A 366 -48.52 33.60 1.78
CA LYS A 366 -48.84 32.15 1.92
C LYS A 366 -49.48 31.61 0.63
N GLN A 367 -49.55 30.30 0.31
CA GLN A 367 -50.36 29.22 0.94
C GLN A 367 -50.05 27.86 0.25
N LYS A 368 -49.74 26.79 1.01
CA LYS A 368 -50.50 25.51 1.27
C LYS A 368 -50.63 24.52 0.08
N ALA A 369 -50.09 23.28 0.16
CA ALA A 369 -50.63 22.02 0.75
C ALA A 369 -51.71 21.35 -0.14
N ALA A 370 -51.85 20.03 -0.36
CA ALA A 370 -51.22 18.77 0.05
C ALA A 370 -51.72 17.65 -0.92
N ASP A 371 -51.17 16.43 -0.77
CA ASP A 371 -51.79 15.09 -0.95
C ASP A 371 -51.08 14.07 -1.88
N ALA A 372 -50.58 13.00 -1.24
CA ALA A 372 -50.58 11.60 -1.71
C ALA A 372 -51.91 10.95 -1.25
N PRO A 373 -52.39 9.77 -1.70
CA PRO A 373 -51.63 8.51 -1.88
C PRO A 373 -52.12 7.58 -3.02
N THR A 374 -51.44 6.45 -3.30
CA THR A 374 -51.99 5.07 -3.17
C THR A 374 -51.03 3.98 -3.66
N ALA A 375 -51.07 2.86 -2.94
CA ALA A 375 -50.45 1.58 -3.25
C ALA A 375 -51.37 0.73 -4.15
N VAL A 376 -50.79 -0.14 -4.98
CA VAL A 376 -51.49 -1.31 -5.56
C VAL A 376 -50.53 -2.51 -5.56
N LYS A 377 -50.94 -3.56 -4.84
CA LYS A 377 -50.50 -4.96 -4.99
C LYS A 377 -51.43 -5.64 -5.99
N VAL A 378 -50.91 -6.51 -6.86
CA VAL A 378 -51.69 -7.58 -7.50
C VAL A 378 -50.83 -8.85 -7.55
N GLU A 379 -51.45 -9.92 -7.03
CA GLU A 379 -51.22 -11.39 -7.07
C GLU A 379 -49.81 -11.98 -7.20
#